data_AF-A0A1G3H3Q4-F1
#
_entry.id   AF-A0A1G3H3Q4-F1
#
_cell.length_a   1.000
_cell.length_b   1.000
_cell.length_c   1.000
_cell.angle_alpha   90.00
_cell.angle_beta   90.00
_cell.angle_gamma   90.00
#
_symmetry.space_group_name_H-M   'P 1'
#
loop_
_entity.id
_entity.type
_entity.pdbx_description
1 polymer ?
#
loop_
_entity_poly.entity_id
_entity_poly.type
_entity_poly.pdbx_seq_one_letter_code
_entity_poly.pdbx_strand_id
1 'polypeptide(L)'
;MREERLRWQCRRALLELDIVFKRFWERLGDGMDDATAAQLTRLLEMEDHDLWELISGRSTTDDPQLKELVERLRGLSAAHGRC
;
A
#
# COMPACT_ATOMS: atom_id res chain seq x y z
N MET A 1 5.00 -17.78 -4.07
CA MET A 1 3.70 -18.05 -3.41
C MET A 1 3.23 -17.04 -2.37
N ARG A 2 4.02 -16.07 -1.87
CA ARG A 2 3.49 -14.96 -1.02
C ARG A 2 3.04 -13.75 -1.84
N GLU A 3 3.85 -13.32 -2.80
CA GLU A 3 3.57 -12.17 -3.68
C GLU A 3 2.27 -12.33 -4.47
N GLU A 4 2.00 -13.55 -4.94
CA GLU A 4 0.81 -13.90 -5.72
C GLU A 4 -0.48 -13.75 -4.89
N ARG A 5 -0.43 -14.07 -3.59
CA ARG A 5 -1.54 -13.87 -2.64
C ARG A 5 -1.77 -12.40 -2.36
N LEU A 6 -0.70 -11.62 -2.12
CA LEU A 6 -0.80 -10.18 -1.91
C LEU A 6 -1.40 -9.49 -3.15
N ARG A 7 -0.96 -9.91 -4.33
CA ARG A 7 -1.47 -9.43 -5.62
C ARG A 7 -2.94 -9.78 -5.84
N TRP A 8 -3.40 -10.94 -5.35
CA TRP A 8 -4.82 -11.32 -5.39
C TRP A 8 -5.67 -10.55 -4.37
N GLN A 9 -5.18 -10.33 -3.14
CA GLN A 9 -5.88 -9.50 -2.14
C GLN A 9 -6.02 -8.05 -2.59
N CYS A 10 -5.13 -7.58 -3.46
CA CYS A 10 -5.17 -6.26 -4.05
C CYS A 10 -6.24 -6.07 -5.14
N ARG A 11 -6.94 -7.14 -5.60
CA ARG A 11 -8.11 -7.01 -6.49
C ARG A 11 -9.29 -6.47 -5.70
N ARG A 12 -9.25 -5.17 -5.41
CA ARG A 12 -10.25 -4.41 -4.66
C ARG A 12 -11.19 -3.69 -5.62
N ALA A 13 -12.40 -3.35 -5.15
CA ALA A 13 -13.41 -2.66 -5.96
C ALA A 13 -13.01 -1.22 -6.32
N LEU A 14 -12.02 -0.65 -5.63
CA LEU A 14 -11.53 0.72 -5.81
C LEU A 14 -10.35 0.77 -6.79
N LEU A 15 -10.56 1.47 -7.91
CA LEU A 15 -9.54 1.67 -8.95
C LEU A 15 -8.32 2.45 -8.42
N GLU A 16 -8.54 3.42 -7.53
CA GLU A 16 -7.46 4.21 -6.93
C GLU A 16 -6.50 3.35 -6.11
N LEU A 17 -7.02 2.40 -5.34
CA LEU A 17 -6.21 1.45 -4.58
C LEU A 17 -5.40 0.56 -5.53
N ASP A 18 -6.01 0.03 -6.58
CA ASP A 18 -5.30 -0.79 -7.58
C ASP A 18 -4.13 -0.02 -8.21
N ILE A 19 -4.34 1.24 -8.61
CA ILE A 19 -3.28 2.09 -9.21
C ILE A 19 -2.14 2.33 -8.22
N VAL A 20 -2.45 2.65 -6.96
CA VAL A 20 -1.44 2.91 -5.93
C VAL A 20 -0.60 1.66 -5.67
N PHE A 21 -1.24 0.50 -5.51
CA PHE A 21 -0.53 -0.76 -5.30
C PHE A 21 0.28 -1.22 -6.52
N LYS A 22 -0.24 -1.00 -7.73
CA LYS A 22 0.48 -1.33 -8.96
C LYS A 22 1.75 -0.49 -9.11
N ARG A 23 1.65 0.83 -8.88
CA ARG A 23 2.82 1.73 -8.84
C ARG A 23 3.79 1.38 -7.72
N PHE A 24 3.26 1.02 -6.56
CA PHE A 24 4.07 0.55 -5.44
C PHE A 24 4.87 -0.68 -5.83
N TRP A 25 4.25 -1.68 -6.46
CA TRP A 25 4.96 -2.87 -6.94
C TRP A 25 6.02 -2.57 -7.99
N GLU A 26 5.72 -1.69 -8.95
CA GLU A 26 6.72 -1.27 -9.95
C GLU A 26 7.92 -0.53 -9.32
N ARG A 27 7.69 0.20 -8.22
CA ARG A 27 8.74 0.92 -7.49
C ARG A 27 9.50 0.04 -6.51
N LEU A 28 8.84 -0.97 -5.93
CA LEU A 28 9.44 -1.94 -5.04
C LEU A 28 10.33 -2.93 -5.81
N GLY A 29 9.92 -3.29 -7.03
CA GLY A 29 10.75 -3.86 -8.11
C GLY A 29 11.54 -5.13 -7.76
N ASP A 30 12.66 -4.94 -7.08
CA ASP A 30 13.69 -5.97 -6.79
C ASP A 30 14.15 -5.94 -5.30
N GLY A 31 13.69 -4.95 -4.52
CA GLY A 31 14.08 -4.72 -3.12
C GLY A 31 13.00 -5.16 -2.13
N MET A 32 12.42 -6.34 -2.32
CA MET A 32 11.44 -6.88 -1.38
C MET A 32 12.15 -7.44 -0.16
N ASP A 33 12.35 -6.59 0.85
CA ASP A 33 12.79 -7.02 2.16
C ASP A 33 11.64 -7.77 2.88
N ASP A 34 11.95 -8.88 3.56
CA ASP A 34 10.93 -9.70 4.26
C ASP A 34 10.16 -8.86 5.29
N ALA A 35 10.79 -7.83 5.87
CA ALA A 35 10.14 -6.86 6.73
C ALA A 35 9.03 -6.08 6.00
N THR A 36 9.27 -5.65 4.75
CA THR A 36 8.27 -4.94 3.96
C THR A 36 7.12 -5.87 3.57
N ALA A 37 7.41 -7.12 3.23
CA ALA A 37 6.39 -8.11 2.92
C ALA A 37 5.50 -8.42 4.15
N ALA A 38 6.09 -8.51 5.35
CA ALA A 38 5.35 -8.71 6.60
C ALA A 38 4.48 -7.50 6.96
N GLN A 39 5.00 -6.28 6.78
CA GLN A 39 4.23 -5.04 6.96
C GLN A 39 3.07 -4.96 5.98
N LEU A 40 3.28 -5.28 4.71
CA LEU A 40 2.22 -5.33 3.69
C LEU A 40 1.16 -6.38 4.00
N THR A 41 1.58 -7.54 4.50
CA THR A 41 0.64 -8.60 4.89
C THR A 41 -0.27 -8.09 6.01
N ARG A 42 0.28 -7.47 7.06
CA ARG A 42 -0.50 -6.84 8.13
C ARG A 42 -1.41 -5.73 7.63
N LEU A 43 -0.92 -4.91 6.69
CA LEU A 43 -1.71 -3.84 6.09
C LEU A 43 -2.88 -4.41 5.27
N LEU A 44 -2.67 -5.48 4.50
CA LEU A 44 -3.69 -6.15 3.69
C LEU A 44 -4.67 -7.02 4.50
N GLU A 45 -4.36 -7.31 5.76
CA GLU A 45 -5.34 -7.83 6.72
C GLU A 45 -6.37 -6.76 7.14
N MET A 46 -6.08 -5.47 6.90
CA MET A 46 -7.00 -4.36 7.18
C MET A 46 -8.02 -4.15 6.05
N GLU A 47 -9.19 -3.62 6.41
CA GLU A 47 -10.25 -3.28 5.44
C GLU A 47 -9.80 -2.22 4.42
N ASP A 48 -10.37 -2.33 3.23
CA ASP A 48 -10.16 -1.42 2.09
C ASP A 48 -10.34 0.04 2.46
N HIS A 49 -11.35 0.32 3.28
CA HIS A 49 -11.70 1.66 3.69
C HIS A 49 -10.62 2.27 4.60
N ASP A 50 -10.14 1.52 5.59
CA ASP A 50 -9.10 2.00 6.50
C ASP A 50 -7.76 2.23 5.78
N LEU A 51 -7.44 1.33 4.85
CA LEU A 51 -6.25 1.44 4.00
C LEU A 51 -6.30 2.70 3.12
N TRP A 52 -7.48 3.03 2.57
CA TRP A 52 -7.69 4.27 1.85
C TRP A 52 -7.61 5.50 2.76
N GLU A 53 -8.18 5.45 3.96
CA GLU A 53 -8.07 6.53 4.95
C GLU A 53 -6.61 6.81 5.30
N LEU A 54 -5.79 5.77 5.49
CA LEU A 54 -4.35 5.89 5.76
C LEU A 54 -3.60 6.55 4.58
N ILE A 55 -3.83 6.08 3.35
CA ILE A 55 -3.17 6.63 2.14
C ILE A 55 -3.62 8.08 1.88
N SER A 56 -4.91 8.36 2.07
CA SER A 56 -5.51 9.69 1.93
C SER A 56 -5.06 10.64 3.05
N GLY A 57 -4.57 10.09 4.18
CA GLY A 57 -4.15 10.81 5.36
C GLY A 57 -5.30 11.25 6.26
N ARG A 58 -6.46 10.61 6.14
CA ARG A 58 -7.60 10.72 7.05
C ARG A 58 -7.42 9.85 8.30
N SER A 59 -6.65 8.77 8.21
CA SER A 59 -6.27 7.93 9.34
C SER A 59 -4.75 7.93 9.52
N THR A 60 -4.30 7.64 10.74
CA THR A 60 -2.87 7.53 11.09
C THR A 60 -2.67 6.23 11.85
N THR A 61 -1.64 5.48 11.46
CA THR A 61 -1.25 4.27 12.19
C THR A 61 -0.22 4.64 13.27
N ASP A 62 -0.32 4.01 14.44
CA ASP A 62 0.62 4.20 15.56
C ASP A 62 1.93 3.41 15.34
N ASP A 63 1.89 2.39 14.46
CA ASP A 63 3.03 1.54 14.19
C ASP A 63 4.03 2.27 13.26
N PRO A 64 5.25 2.59 13.72
CA PRO A 64 6.20 3.40 12.97
C PRO A 64 6.62 2.74 11.64
N GLN A 65 6.62 1.41 11.60
CA GLN A 65 6.94 0.64 10.39
C GLN A 65 5.84 0.77 9.33
N LEU A 66 4.57 0.64 9.74
CA LEU A 66 3.44 0.86 8.83
C LEU A 66 3.36 2.32 8.40
N LYS A 67 3.71 3.26 9.29
CA LYS A 67 3.74 4.68 9.00
C LYS A 67 4.73 5.00 7.87
N GLU A 68 5.97 4.50 7.95
CA GLU A 68 6.96 4.68 6.87
C GLU A 68 6.46 4.12 5.53
N LEU A 69 5.80 2.96 5.54
CA LEU A 69 5.23 2.35 4.34
C LEU A 69 4.08 3.20 3.76
N VAL A 70 3.18 3.69 4.60
CA VAL A 70 2.06 4.56 4.21
C VAL A 70 2.57 5.89 3.67
N GLU A 71 3.60 6.50 4.28
CA GLU A 71 4.22 7.72 3.78
C GLU A 71 4.88 7.51 2.41
N ARG A 72 5.57 6.38 2.21
CA ARG A 72 6.08 5.98 0.89
C ARG A 72 4.97 5.84 -0.14
N LEU A 73 3.87 5.15 0.20
CA LEU A 73 2.70 4.98 -0.66
C LEU A 73 2.05 6.34 -1.00
N ARG A 74 1.93 7.23 -0.03
CA ARG A 74 1.38 8.58 -0.20
C ARG A 74 2.23 9.42 -1.16
N GLY A 75 3.55 9.30 -1.09
CA GLY A 75 4.47 9.91 -2.05
C GLY A 75 4.25 9.44 -3.50
N LEU A 76 3.86 8.17 -3.70
CA LEU A 76 3.54 7.61 -5.03
C LEU A 76 2.16 8.03 -5.54
N SER A 77 1.20 8.20 -4.63
CA SER A 77 -0.18 8.64 -4.94
C SER A 77 -0.25 10.14 -5.25
N ALA A 78 0.51 10.97 -4.54
CA ALA A 78 0.52 12.43 -4.72
C ALA A 78 0.98 12.89 -6.13
N ALA A 79 1.48 11.99 -6.97
CA ALA A 79 1.76 12.22 -8.37
C ALA A 79 0.52 12.12 -9.29
N HIS A 80 -0.65 11.68 -8.79
CA HIS A 80 -1.87 11.51 -9.59
C HIS A 80 -2.76 12.78 -9.65
N GLY A 81 -2.54 13.76 -8.78
CA GLY A 81 -3.39 14.96 -8.67
C GLY A 81 -2.83 16.26 -9.25
N ARG A 82 -1.82 16.20 -10.14
CA ARG A 82 -1.27 17.39 -10.81
C ARG A 82 -1.20 17.19 -12.32
N CYS A 83 -2.35 17.22 -12.96
CA CYS A 83 -2.54 17.65 -14.35
C CYS A 83 -3.88 18.38 -14.42
#